data_AF-X0R7J6-F1
#
_entry.id   AF-X0R7J6-F1
#
_cell.length_a   1.000
_cell.length_b   1.000
_cell.length_c   1.000
_cell.angle_alpha   90.00
_cell.angle_beta   90.00
_cell.angle_gamma   90.00
#
_symmetry.space_group_name_H-M   'P 1'
#
loop_
_entity.id
_entity.type
_entity.pdbx_description
1 polymer ?
#
loop_
_entity_poly.entity_id
_entity_poly.type
_entity_poly.pdbx_seq_one_letter_code
_entity_poly.pdbx_strand_id
1 'polypeptide(L)'
;MPMIVIVADEFADMIMQVGKQAEELITRLAQKSRAAGIHLMLATQRPSVDVITGLIKANIPVRAALRVNSKVDSRTILDSGGAEDMLGNGDMLFLGPGQIEPDRVHGAYVGDEEVNRVCDAWRERGAPDYIDNMAGNFELSSPSSGGSTANASGEDDDLYNDAVALLWRRGKFLLLVSSVNLASAITVPHVS
;
A
#
# COMPACT_ATOMS: atom_id res chain seq x y z
N MET A 1 1.21 1.52 21.31
CA MET A 1 2.23 1.74 20.26
C MET A 1 1.60 2.54 19.12
N PRO A 2 2.37 3.37 18.40
CA PRO A 2 1.87 4.09 17.23
C PRO A 2 1.43 3.11 16.12
N MET A 3 0.44 3.51 15.31
CA MET A 3 0.10 2.77 14.09
C MET A 3 1.12 3.12 13.01
N ILE A 4 1.57 2.12 12.24
CA ILE A 4 2.49 2.33 11.12
C ILE A 4 1.67 2.28 9.83
N VAL A 5 1.77 3.33 9.02
CA VAL A 5 1.13 3.39 7.70
C VAL A 5 2.22 3.45 6.65
N ILE A 6 2.23 2.48 5.74
CA ILE A 6 3.13 2.41 4.59
C ILE A 6 2.33 2.81 3.36
N VAL A 7 2.80 3.84 2.65
CA VAL A 7 2.15 4.37 1.45
C VAL A 7 3.09 4.23 0.26
N ALA A 8 2.60 3.66 -0.84
CA ALA A 8 3.31 3.60 -2.12
C ALA A 8 2.41 4.20 -3.21
N ASP A 9 2.80 5.35 -3.77
CA ASP A 9 2.02 6.08 -4.80
C ASP A 9 1.94 5.32 -6.14
N GLU A 10 3.02 4.62 -6.50
CA GLU A 10 3.10 3.83 -7.72
C GLU A 10 3.82 2.51 -7.43
N PHE A 11 3.12 1.56 -6.79
CA PHE A 11 3.72 0.27 -6.43
C PHE A 11 4.03 -0.59 -7.66
N ALA A 12 3.47 -0.28 -8.84
CA ALA A 12 3.81 -0.96 -10.08
C ALA A 12 5.30 -0.82 -10.42
N ASP A 13 5.91 0.32 -10.09
CA ASP A 13 7.34 0.53 -10.34
C ASP A 13 8.19 -0.42 -9.48
N MET A 14 7.77 -0.70 -8.24
CA MET A 14 8.41 -1.72 -7.41
C MET A 14 8.28 -3.11 -8.02
N ILE A 15 7.09 -3.49 -8.49
CA ILE A 15 6.85 -4.77 -9.15
C ILE A 15 7.70 -4.90 -10.42
N MET A 16 7.84 -3.82 -11.19
CA MET A 16 8.59 -3.86 -12.45
C MET A 16 10.11 -3.87 -12.25
N GLN A 17 10.63 -3.21 -11.21
CA GLN A 17 12.06 -3.16 -10.93
C GLN A 17 12.55 -4.37 -10.13
N VAL A 18 11.79 -4.78 -9.11
CA VAL A 18 12.17 -5.84 -8.16
C VAL A 18 11.52 -7.18 -8.53
N GLY A 19 10.45 -7.17 -9.32
CA GLY A 19 9.79 -8.37 -9.78
C GLY A 19 9.02 -9.08 -8.68
N LYS A 20 9.07 -10.41 -8.72
CA LYS A 20 8.34 -11.30 -7.83
C LYS A 20 8.65 -11.09 -6.34
N GLN A 21 9.87 -10.66 -6.01
CA GLN A 21 10.26 -10.42 -4.62
C GLN A 21 9.44 -9.28 -3.99
N ALA A 22 9.10 -8.23 -4.75
CA ALA A 22 8.24 -7.15 -4.24
C ALA A 22 6.81 -7.64 -3.97
N GLU A 23 6.25 -8.46 -4.85
CA GLU A 23 4.94 -9.08 -4.67
C GLU A 23 4.89 -9.97 -3.41
N GLU A 24 5.93 -10.80 -3.21
CA GLU A 24 6.05 -11.67 -2.04
C GLU A 24 6.16 -10.87 -0.74
N LEU A 25 6.92 -9.77 -0.72
CA LEU A 25 7.04 -8.88 0.44
C LEU A 25 5.72 -8.17 0.76
N ILE A 26 5.05 -7.61 -0.25
CA ILE A 26 3.73 -6.96 -0.09
C ILE A 26 2.72 -7.96 0.48
N THR A 27 2.68 -9.16 -0.10
CA THR A 27 1.78 -10.23 0.33
C THR A 27 2.06 -10.65 1.77
N ARG A 28 3.32 -10.89 2.12
CA ARG A 28 3.74 -11.27 3.47
C ARG A 28 3.42 -10.18 4.49
N LEU A 29 3.65 -8.92 4.12
CA LEU A 29 3.27 -7.77 4.94
C LEU A 29 1.76 -7.78 5.16
N ALA A 30 0.94 -7.77 4.11
CA ALA A 30 -0.52 -7.73 4.22
C ALA A 30 -1.12 -8.87 5.07
N GLN A 31 -0.53 -10.07 5.03
CA GLN A 31 -0.97 -11.21 5.83
C GLN A 31 -0.70 -11.05 7.33
N LYS A 32 0.49 -10.57 7.70
CA LYS A 32 0.96 -10.52 9.10
C LYS A 32 0.64 -9.22 9.81
N SER A 33 0.48 -8.13 9.05
CA SER A 33 0.39 -6.76 9.56
C SER A 33 -0.92 -6.43 10.30
N ARG A 34 -2.01 -7.17 10.04
CA ARG A 34 -3.32 -6.91 10.65
C ARG A 34 -3.31 -6.91 12.18
N ALA A 35 -2.53 -7.81 12.78
CA ALA A 35 -2.38 -7.91 14.24
C ALA A 35 -1.25 -7.01 14.78
N ALA A 36 -0.35 -6.54 13.92
CA ALA A 36 0.80 -5.72 14.31
C ALA A 36 0.53 -4.20 14.22
N GLY A 37 -0.68 -3.78 13.84
CA GLY A 37 -1.01 -2.36 13.67
C GLY A 37 -0.27 -1.69 12.50
N ILE A 38 0.14 -2.49 11.50
CA ILE A 38 0.76 -2.00 10.27
C ILE A 38 -0.31 -1.98 9.16
N HIS A 39 -0.38 -0.88 8.42
CA HIS A 39 -1.36 -0.64 7.38
C HIS A 39 -0.67 -0.31 6.07
N LEU A 40 -1.12 -0.93 4.98
CA LEU A 40 -0.57 -0.70 3.65
C LEU A 40 -1.60 0.04 2.79
N MET A 41 -1.15 1.14 2.19
CA MET A 41 -1.85 1.88 1.15
C MET A 41 -1.03 1.80 -0.13
N LEU A 42 -1.51 1.03 -1.10
CA LEU A 42 -0.86 0.89 -2.39
C LEU A 42 -1.66 1.69 -3.41
N ALA A 43 -0.97 2.48 -4.22
CA ALA A 43 -1.56 3.15 -5.34
C ALA A 43 -0.80 2.88 -6.63
N THR A 44 -1.53 2.96 -7.75
CA THR A 44 -0.96 2.76 -9.08
C THR A 44 -1.81 3.45 -10.14
N GLN A 45 -1.18 3.85 -11.23
CA GLN A 45 -1.84 4.28 -12.46
C GLN A 45 -1.85 3.17 -13.53
N ARG A 46 -1.28 2.00 -13.24
CA ARG A 46 -1.16 0.85 -14.15
C ARG A 46 -2.04 -0.32 -13.69
N PRO A 47 -3.37 -0.28 -13.94
CA PRO A 47 -4.29 -1.33 -13.54
C PRO A 47 -4.23 -2.57 -14.46
N SER A 48 -3.05 -3.17 -14.60
CA SER A 48 -2.84 -4.39 -15.36
C SER A 48 -2.81 -5.63 -14.46
N VAL A 49 -3.09 -6.80 -15.05
CA VAL A 49 -3.05 -8.10 -14.34
C VAL A 49 -1.65 -8.47 -13.86
N ASP A 50 -0.61 -7.90 -14.48
CA ASP A 50 0.80 -8.11 -14.11
C ASP A 50 1.18 -7.30 -12.86
N VAL A 51 0.46 -6.22 -12.57
CA VAL A 51 0.66 -5.35 -11.39
C VAL A 51 -0.30 -5.75 -10.28
N ILE A 52 -1.59 -5.85 -10.59
CA ILE A 52 -2.66 -6.21 -9.65
C ILE A 52 -2.96 -7.71 -9.80
N THR A 53 -1.99 -8.52 -9.39
CA THR A 53 -2.05 -9.98 -9.54
C THR A 53 -3.12 -10.60 -8.64
N GLY A 54 -3.39 -11.89 -8.83
CA GLY A 54 -4.26 -12.66 -7.93
C GLY A 54 -3.76 -12.69 -6.48
N LEU A 55 -2.44 -12.72 -6.25
CA LEU A 55 -1.86 -12.72 -4.89
C LEU A 55 -2.06 -11.38 -4.20
N ILE A 56 -1.84 -10.27 -4.91
CA ILE A 56 -2.13 -8.93 -4.40
C ILE A 56 -3.61 -8.82 -4.03
N LYS A 57 -4.51 -9.22 -4.95
CA LYS A 57 -5.96 -9.18 -4.71
C LYS A 57 -6.39 -10.03 -3.52
N ALA A 58 -5.83 -11.22 -3.35
CA ALA A 58 -6.17 -12.12 -2.25
C ALA A 58 -5.82 -11.55 -0.86
N ASN A 59 -4.81 -10.67 -0.77
CA ASN A 59 -4.33 -10.14 0.50
C ASN A 59 -4.73 -8.67 0.75
N ILE A 60 -5.22 -7.97 -0.28
CA ILE A 60 -5.72 -6.59 -0.18
C ILE A 60 -7.20 -6.55 -0.60
N PRO A 61 -8.12 -6.82 0.34
CA PRO A 61 -9.54 -6.96 0.04
C PRO A 61 -10.29 -5.62 -0.06
N VAL A 62 -9.75 -4.52 0.50
CA VAL A 62 -10.36 -3.18 0.37
C VAL A 62 -9.72 -2.47 -0.81
N ARG A 63 -10.56 -2.01 -1.74
CA ARG A 63 -10.10 -1.44 -3.00
C ARG A 63 -10.92 -0.22 -3.35
N ALA A 64 -10.29 0.74 -4.01
CA ALA A 64 -10.92 1.90 -4.58
C ALA A 64 -10.41 2.09 -6.01
N ALA A 65 -11.34 2.30 -6.93
CA ALA A 65 -11.03 2.62 -8.32
C ALA A 65 -11.61 3.99 -8.65
N LEU A 66 -10.72 4.94 -8.95
CA LEU A 66 -11.11 6.15 -9.67
C LEU A 66 -11.45 5.79 -11.13
N ARG A 67 -11.83 6.81 -11.93
CA ARG A 67 -12.08 6.62 -13.35
C ARG A 67 -10.92 5.91 -14.06
N VAL A 68 -11.25 4.82 -14.73
CA VAL A 68 -10.33 4.07 -15.59
C VAL A 68 -10.76 4.15 -17.06
N ASN A 69 -9.88 3.73 -17.97
CA ASN A 69 -10.11 3.86 -19.41
C ASN A 69 -10.95 2.73 -19.99
N SER A 70 -11.03 1.57 -19.31
CA SER A 70 -11.72 0.41 -19.83
C SER A 70 -12.38 -0.44 -18.76
N LYS A 71 -13.40 -1.20 -19.17
CA LYS A 71 -14.04 -2.22 -18.34
C LYS A 71 -13.08 -3.34 -17.93
N VAL A 72 -12.03 -3.57 -18.70
CA VAL A 72 -10.98 -4.54 -18.37
C VAL A 72 -10.20 -4.04 -17.15
N ASP A 73 -9.77 -2.78 -17.17
CA ASP A 73 -9.07 -2.15 -16.05
C ASP A 73 -9.95 -2.13 -14.78
N SER A 74 -11.24 -1.81 -14.92
CA SER A 74 -12.18 -1.85 -13.79
C SER A 74 -12.22 -3.24 -13.14
N ARG A 75 -12.31 -4.29 -13.96
CA ARG A 75 -12.30 -5.68 -13.48
C ARG A 75 -10.98 -6.09 -12.88
N THR A 76 -9.85 -5.60 -13.40
CA THR A 76 -8.55 -5.87 -12.81
C THR A 76 -8.48 -5.38 -11.36
N ILE A 77 -9.11 -4.23 -11.06
CA ILE A 77 -9.08 -3.61 -9.72
C ILE A 77 -10.17 -4.18 -8.81
N LEU A 78 -11.43 -4.15 -9.25
CA LEU A 78 -12.60 -4.40 -8.42
C LEU A 78 -13.20 -5.79 -8.59
N ASP A 79 -12.68 -6.60 -9.52
CA ASP A 79 -13.32 -7.83 -10.01
C ASP A 79 -14.72 -7.60 -10.64
N SER A 80 -15.14 -6.34 -10.79
CA SER A 80 -16.39 -5.91 -11.42
C SER A 80 -16.16 -4.74 -12.39
N GLY A 81 -17.11 -4.52 -13.31
CA GLY A 81 -17.13 -3.30 -14.14
C GLY A 81 -17.72 -2.10 -13.36
N GLY A 82 -17.66 -0.92 -13.97
CA GLY A 82 -18.30 0.30 -13.52
C GLY A 82 -17.34 1.46 -13.27
N ALA A 83 -16.05 1.20 -13.03
CA ALA A 83 -15.08 2.28 -12.82
C ALA A 83 -14.78 3.06 -14.12
N GLU A 84 -15.02 2.45 -15.29
CA GLU A 84 -14.91 3.09 -16.60
C GLU A 84 -15.96 4.20 -16.81
N ASP A 85 -17.07 4.14 -16.08
CA ASP A 85 -18.19 5.08 -16.19
C ASP A 85 -18.11 6.22 -15.15
N MET A 86 -17.08 6.23 -14.30
CA MET A 86 -16.88 7.31 -13.31
C MET A 86 -16.60 8.64 -14.02
N LEU A 87 -17.02 9.73 -13.40
CA LEU A 87 -16.94 11.07 -13.99
C LEU A 87 -15.52 11.67 -13.96
N GLY A 88 -14.61 11.06 -13.21
CA GLY A 88 -13.29 11.63 -12.88
C GLY A 88 -13.38 12.61 -11.71
N ASN A 89 -12.34 13.43 -11.51
CA ASN A 89 -12.30 14.48 -10.47
C ASN A 89 -12.70 14.02 -9.06
N GLY A 90 -12.24 12.82 -8.66
CA GLY A 90 -12.52 12.25 -7.34
C GLY A 90 -13.74 11.32 -7.28
N ASP A 91 -14.53 11.19 -8.35
CA ASP A 91 -15.58 10.16 -8.44
C ASP A 91 -14.95 8.77 -8.52
N MET A 92 -15.39 7.85 -7.65
CA MET A 92 -14.77 6.54 -7.49
C MET A 92 -15.78 5.47 -7.07
N LEU A 93 -15.40 4.22 -7.32
CA LEU A 93 -16.03 3.04 -6.74
C LEU A 93 -15.17 2.52 -5.59
N PHE A 94 -15.79 2.27 -4.45
CA PHE A 94 -15.16 1.76 -3.24
C PHE A 94 -15.70 0.38 -2.89
N LEU A 95 -14.83 -0.61 -2.84
CA LEU A 95 -15.12 -1.97 -2.39
C LEU A 95 -14.59 -2.15 -0.96
N GLY A 96 -15.51 -2.16 -0.01
CA GLY A 96 -15.24 -2.36 1.41
C GLY A 96 -14.96 -3.83 1.79
N PRO A 97 -14.43 -4.07 3.01
CA PRO A 97 -14.15 -5.42 3.47
C PRO A 97 -15.45 -6.22 3.61
N GLY A 98 -15.52 -7.38 2.93
CA GLY A 98 -16.70 -8.26 2.97
C GLY A 98 -17.87 -7.78 2.10
N GLN A 99 -17.72 -6.68 1.36
CA GLN A 99 -18.68 -6.29 0.35
C GLN A 99 -18.47 -7.10 -0.94
N ILE A 100 -19.56 -7.36 -1.65
CA ILE A 100 -19.56 -8.05 -2.95
C ILE A 100 -19.62 -7.02 -4.09
N GLU A 101 -20.39 -5.94 -3.88
CA GLU A 101 -20.57 -4.87 -4.85
C GLU A 101 -19.92 -3.58 -4.31
N PRO A 102 -19.25 -2.79 -5.17
CA PRO A 102 -18.65 -1.53 -4.76
C PRO A 102 -19.70 -0.42 -4.62
N ASP A 103 -19.52 0.44 -3.63
CA ASP A 103 -20.30 1.66 -3.43
C ASP A 103 -19.69 2.81 -4.23
N ARG A 104 -20.52 3.62 -4.88
CA ARG A 104 -20.05 4.85 -5.52
C ARG A 104 -19.86 5.96 -4.48
N VAL A 105 -18.69 6.58 -4.49
CA VAL A 105 -18.27 7.60 -3.52
C VAL A 105 -17.64 8.77 -4.26
N HIS A 106 -17.85 9.98 -3.75
CA HIS A 106 -17.17 11.18 -4.22
C HIS A 106 -16.03 11.52 -3.25
N GLY A 107 -14.80 11.55 -3.77
CA GLY A 107 -13.62 11.95 -3.03
C GLY A 107 -13.69 13.42 -2.63
N ALA A 108 -13.24 13.73 -1.42
CA ALA A 108 -13.02 15.10 -1.01
C ALA A 108 -11.85 15.68 -1.82
N TYR A 109 -12.05 16.88 -2.37
CA TYR A 109 -10.97 17.65 -2.98
C TYR A 109 -10.16 18.33 -1.87
N VAL A 110 -8.84 18.22 -1.96
CA VAL A 110 -7.88 18.97 -1.16
C VAL A 110 -6.86 19.56 -2.12
N GLY A 111 -6.68 20.88 -2.08
CA GLY A 111 -5.72 21.57 -2.93
C GLY A 111 -4.29 21.52 -2.36
N ASP A 112 -3.29 21.67 -3.22
CA ASP A 112 -1.88 21.70 -2.82
C ASP A 112 -1.60 22.77 -1.74
N GLU A 113 -2.28 23.91 -1.80
CA GLU A 113 -2.18 24.96 -0.77
C GLU A 113 -2.66 24.49 0.61
N GLU A 114 -3.72 23.69 0.66
CA GLU A 114 -4.26 23.13 1.90
C GLU A 114 -3.33 22.05 2.45
N VAL A 115 -2.78 21.19 1.58
CA VAL A 115 -1.76 20.19 1.94
C VAL A 115 -0.55 20.88 2.54
N ASN A 116 0.00 21.91 1.86
CA ASN A 116 1.17 22.65 2.34
C ASN A 116 0.90 23.31 3.69
N ARG A 117 -0.28 23.94 3.87
CA ARG A 117 -0.67 24.56 5.15
C ARG A 117 -0.71 23.54 6.29
N VAL A 118 -1.25 22.34 6.05
CA VAL A 118 -1.27 21.28 7.06
C VAL A 118 0.14 20.80 7.36
N CYS A 119 0.97 20.58 6.33
CA CYS A 119 2.37 20.18 6.48
C CYS A 119 3.18 21.21 7.30
N ASP A 120 3.04 22.50 7.01
CA ASP A 120 3.71 23.58 7.74
C ASP A 120 3.30 23.62 9.20
N ALA A 121 1.99 23.53 9.48
CA ALA A 121 1.48 23.45 10.84
C ALA A 121 2.02 22.21 11.62
N TRP A 122 2.38 21.12 10.94
CA TRP A 122 3.03 19.96 11.55
C TRP A 122 4.53 20.17 11.77
N ARG A 123 5.24 20.79 10.81
CA ARG A 123 6.67 21.12 10.94
C ARG A 123 6.92 22.10 12.10
N GLU A 124 6.01 23.03 12.35
CA GLU A 124 6.07 23.95 13.48
C GLU A 124 5.97 23.26 14.85
N ARG A 125 5.33 22.08 14.91
CA ARG A 125 5.13 21.34 16.17
C ARG A 125 6.32 20.48 16.57
N GLY A 126 7.19 20.14 15.64
CA GLY A 126 8.36 19.31 15.93
C GLY A 126 9.11 18.86 14.67
N ALA A 127 10.38 18.54 14.87
CA ALA A 127 11.20 17.93 13.84
C ALA A 127 10.78 16.46 13.63
N PRO A 128 10.93 15.92 12.41
CA PRO A 128 10.73 14.49 12.16
C PRO A 128 11.72 13.66 12.98
N ASP A 129 11.21 12.61 13.63
CA ASP A 129 12.00 11.61 14.32
C ASP A 129 12.27 10.44 13.37
N TYR A 130 13.39 10.52 12.65
CA TYR A 130 13.79 9.49 11.70
C TYR A 130 14.47 8.33 12.44
N ILE A 131 14.03 7.10 12.14
CA ILE A 131 14.71 5.90 12.61
C ILE A 131 15.86 5.60 11.65
N ASP A 132 17.09 5.91 12.07
CA ASP A 132 18.30 5.56 11.33
C ASP A 132 18.38 4.05 11.10
N ASN A 133 18.82 3.64 9.90
CA ASN A 133 18.94 2.25 9.42
C ASN A 133 17.66 1.54 8.92
N MET A 134 16.53 2.24 8.69
CA MET A 134 15.40 1.61 7.98
C MET A 134 15.79 1.07 6.59
N ALA A 135 16.67 1.77 5.86
CA ALA A 135 17.11 1.38 4.52
C ALA A 135 18.34 0.47 4.51
N GLY A 136 19.21 0.56 5.52
CA GLY A 136 20.52 -0.11 5.54
C GLY A 136 20.47 -1.62 5.82
N ASN A 137 19.38 -2.10 6.43
CA ASN A 137 19.24 -3.51 6.83
C ASN A 137 18.64 -4.43 5.74
N PHE A 138 18.27 -3.90 4.57
CA PHE A 138 17.66 -4.66 3.48
C PHE A 138 18.66 -4.87 2.32
N GLU A 139 19.75 -5.60 2.56
CA GLU A 139 20.42 -6.30 1.45
C GLU A 139 19.49 -7.43 1.00
N LEU A 140 18.70 -7.17 -0.04
CA LEU A 140 17.86 -8.16 -0.70
C LEU A 140 18.77 -9.26 -1.26
N SER A 141 18.97 -10.30 -0.47
CA SER A 141 19.79 -11.45 -0.85
C SER A 141 19.09 -12.15 -2.02
N SER A 142 19.54 -11.89 -3.24
CA SER A 142 19.12 -12.64 -4.42
C SER A 142 19.30 -14.14 -4.14
N PRO A 143 18.26 -14.98 -4.25
CA PRO A 143 18.44 -16.41 -4.11
C PRO A 143 19.23 -16.90 -5.33
N SER A 144 20.53 -17.06 -5.13
CA SER A 144 21.36 -17.82 -6.06
C SER A 144 20.89 -19.26 -6.01
N SER A 145 20.45 -19.75 -7.17
CA SER A 145 20.14 -21.16 -7.41
C SER A 145 21.41 -22.00 -7.21
N GLY A 146 21.52 -22.68 -6.07
CA GLY A 146 22.61 -23.62 -5.80
C GLY A 146 22.44 -24.29 -4.45
N GLY A 147 21.98 -25.54 -4.45
CA GLY A 147 21.69 -26.28 -3.22
C GLY A 147 22.92 -26.60 -2.37
N SER A 148 22.73 -26.60 -1.06
CA SER A 148 23.31 -27.59 -0.13
C SER A 148 22.70 -27.44 1.26
N THR A 149 22.30 -28.58 1.81
CA THR A 149 21.82 -28.84 3.17
C THR A 149 22.84 -28.45 4.24
N ALA A 150 22.42 -27.76 5.32
CA ALA A 150 22.80 -28.08 6.71
C ALA A 150 22.08 -27.19 7.75
N ASN A 151 21.42 -27.88 8.69
CA ASN A 151 21.10 -27.55 10.08
C ASN A 151 20.21 -26.36 10.48
N ALA A 152 19.06 -26.75 11.04
CA ALA A 152 18.24 -25.98 11.96
C ALA A 152 18.98 -25.67 13.29
N SER A 153 18.85 -24.42 13.73
CA SER A 153 18.83 -24.04 15.14
C SER A 153 17.72 -23.01 15.29
N GLY A 154 16.61 -23.44 15.89
CA GLY A 154 15.49 -22.57 16.22
C GLY A 154 15.92 -21.60 17.31
N GLU A 155 15.95 -20.33 16.96
CA GLU A 155 15.63 -19.24 17.86
C GLU A 155 14.41 -18.57 17.23
N ASP A 156 13.24 -19.11 17.58
CA ASP A 156 11.95 -18.48 17.36
C ASP A 156 11.95 -17.14 18.10
N ASP A 157 12.48 -16.11 17.44
CA ASP A 157 12.09 -14.70 17.46
C ASP A 157 11.16 -14.30 18.65
N ASP A 158 11.68 -14.41 19.88
CA ASP A 158 10.92 -14.13 21.10
C ASP A 158 10.41 -12.67 21.13
N LEU A 159 11.15 -11.77 20.48
CA LEU A 159 10.77 -10.37 20.27
C LEU A 159 9.62 -10.21 19.25
N TYR A 160 9.48 -11.12 18.29
CA TYR A 160 8.37 -11.13 17.34
C TYR A 160 7.06 -11.55 18.01
N ASN A 161 7.11 -12.56 18.88
CA ASN A 161 5.95 -13.01 19.63
C ASN A 161 5.51 -11.97 20.68
N ASP A 162 6.45 -11.28 21.33
CA ASP A 162 6.15 -10.19 22.26
C ASP A 162 5.56 -8.94 21.56
N ALA A 163 6.00 -8.65 20.33
CA ALA A 163 5.41 -7.56 19.52
C ALA A 163 3.98 -7.89 19.04
N VAL A 164 3.70 -9.17 18.76
CA VAL A 164 2.40 -9.64 18.25
C VAL A 164 1.35 -9.77 19.38
N ALA A 165 1.76 -10.07 20.61
CA ALA A 165 0.85 -10.22 21.75
C ALA A 165 0.20 -8.90 22.24
N LEU A 166 0.77 -7.74 21.87
CA LEU A 166 0.42 -6.45 22.48
C LEU A 166 -0.53 -5.55 21.64
N LEU A 167 -0.97 -5.97 20.44
CA LEU A 167 -1.56 -5.05 19.46
C LEU A 167 -2.95 -5.48 18.91
N TRP A 168 -3.95 -5.57 19.78
CA TRP A 168 -5.35 -5.64 19.34
C TRP A 168 -5.96 -4.25 19.08
N ARG A 169 -6.32 -3.97 17.82
CA ARG A 169 -7.70 -3.74 17.30
C ARG A 169 -7.73 -2.85 16.04
N ARG A 170 -8.26 -3.45 14.96
CA ARG A 170 -8.78 -2.89 13.68
C ARG A 170 -7.77 -2.65 12.54
N GLY A 171 -7.46 -3.71 11.78
CA GLY A 171 -6.68 -3.62 10.53
C GLY A 171 -7.52 -3.16 9.32
N LYS A 172 -6.92 -2.33 8.47
CA LYS A 172 -7.47 -1.86 7.19
C LYS A 172 -6.31 -1.68 6.19
N PHE A 173 -6.35 -2.36 5.06
CA PHE A 173 -5.40 -2.23 3.93
C PHE A 173 -6.18 -1.69 2.75
N LEU A 174 -5.68 -0.71 2.00
CA LEU A 174 -6.41 -0.08 0.89
C LEU A 174 -5.55 -0.04 -0.37
N LEU A 175 -6.05 -0.61 -1.46
CA LEU A 175 -5.51 -0.39 -2.80
C LEU A 175 -6.28 0.75 -3.47
N LEU A 176 -5.58 1.79 -3.95
CA LEU A 176 -6.13 2.96 -4.62
C LEU A 176 -5.59 3.04 -6.05
N VAL A 177 -6.40 2.82 -7.07
CA VAL A 177 -5.96 3.10 -8.45
C VAL A 177 -6.37 4.52 -8.82
N SER A 178 -5.37 5.35 -9.13
CA SER A 178 -5.57 6.77 -9.40
C SER A 178 -5.21 7.12 -10.84
N SER A 179 -5.95 8.05 -11.43
CA SER A 179 -5.60 8.72 -12.69
C SER A 179 -4.78 10.01 -12.46
N VAL A 180 -4.51 10.35 -11.19
CA VAL A 180 -3.77 11.55 -10.73
C VAL A 180 -2.70 11.14 -9.73
N ASN A 181 -1.50 11.71 -9.84
CA ASN A 181 -0.35 11.43 -8.96
C ASN A 181 -0.73 11.56 -7.47
N LEU A 182 -0.61 10.50 -6.65
CA LEU A 182 -0.88 10.58 -5.20
C LEU A 182 0.09 11.57 -4.53
N ALA A 183 1.23 11.86 -5.18
CA ALA A 183 2.20 12.88 -4.82
C ALA A 183 1.56 14.27 -4.66
N SER A 184 0.54 14.63 -5.45
CA SER A 184 -0.17 15.90 -5.26
C SER A 184 -0.87 16.01 -3.87
N ALA A 185 -1.08 14.89 -3.18
CA ALA A 185 -1.60 14.88 -1.82
C ALA A 185 -0.53 14.82 -0.72
N ILE A 186 0.75 14.50 -1.02
CA ILE A 186 1.77 14.17 0.01
C ILE A 186 3.19 14.73 -0.26
N THR A 187 3.50 15.37 -1.39
CA THR A 187 4.91 15.81 -1.60
C THR A 187 5.31 17.04 -0.78
N VAL A 188 6.25 16.82 0.15
CA VAL A 188 7.11 17.84 0.75
C VAL A 188 8.25 18.14 -0.23
N PRO A 189 8.45 19.40 -0.66
CA PRO A 189 9.69 19.76 -1.34
C PRO A 189 10.83 19.77 -0.33
N HIS A 190 11.89 19.02 -0.63
CA HIS A 190 13.19 19.15 0.02
C HIS A 190 13.71 20.57 -0.23
N VAL A 191 13.76 21.40 0.80
CA VAL A 191 14.50 22.66 0.78
C VAL A 191 15.91 22.36 1.27
N SER A 192 16.89 22.52 0.38
CA SER A 192 18.31 22.68 0.73
C SER A 192 18.60 24.13 1.04
#